data_AF-A0A945SJ07-F1
#
_entry.id   AF-A0A945SJ07-F1
#
_cell.length_a   1.000
_cell.length_b   1.000
_cell.length_c   1.000
_cell.angle_alpha   90.00
_cell.angle_beta   90.00
_cell.angle_gamma   90.00
#
_symmetry.space_group_name_H-M   'P 1'
#
loop_
_entity.id
_entity.type
_entity.pdbx_description
1 polymer ?
#
loop_
_entity_poly.entity_id
_entity_poly.type
_entity_poly.pdbx_seq_one_letter_code
_entity_poly.pdbx_strand_id
1 'polypeptide(L)'
;GLSEGDPLPEPLFTPATKAAMGDHDENIDYDTLCDIVGSHDAGELRRLSLDLYARARDIAAAKGLILADTKFEFGRNRSTGEITLGDEVLTSDSSRYWDAQLYSAGGINRLDSFDKQLVRNWLSDNWDGEGEPPELPHDLVEHALSRYQELSRKMMAVTTSKD
;
A
#
# COMPACT_ATOMS: atom_id res chain seq x y z
N GLY A 1 -9.34 -15.00 17.29
CA GLY A 1 -8.95 -14.79 15.89
C GLY A 1 -8.35 -13.41 15.76
N LEU A 2 -7.88 -13.05 14.56
CA LEU A 2 -7.47 -11.68 14.25
C LEU A 2 -8.70 -10.79 14.08
N SER A 3 -8.59 -9.54 14.50
CA SER A 3 -9.56 -8.47 14.30
C SER A 3 -9.07 -7.49 13.22
N GLU A 4 -9.95 -6.63 12.74
CA GLU A 4 -9.59 -5.62 11.75
C GLU A 4 -8.48 -4.69 12.28
N GLY A 5 -7.43 -4.52 11.47
CA GLY A 5 -6.26 -3.71 11.81
C GLY A 5 -5.29 -4.38 12.79
N ASP A 6 -5.48 -5.65 13.16
CA ASP A 6 -4.49 -6.37 13.97
C ASP A 6 -3.19 -6.58 13.16
N PRO A 7 -2.01 -6.44 13.80
CA PRO A 7 -0.76 -6.79 13.15
C PRO A 7 -0.71 -8.30 12.89
N LEU A 8 -0.23 -8.69 11.71
CA LEU A 8 0.05 -10.08 11.42
C LEU A 8 1.31 -10.56 12.18
N PRO A 9 1.40 -11.86 12.54
CA PRO A 9 2.60 -12.41 13.17
C PRO A 9 3.87 -12.18 12.33
N GLU A 10 3.72 -12.23 11.01
CA GLU A 10 4.75 -11.87 10.03
C GLU A 10 4.10 -11.23 8.80
N PRO A 11 4.82 -10.36 8.06
CA PRO A 11 4.34 -9.84 6.80
C PRO A 11 4.12 -10.97 5.79
N LEU A 12 3.01 -10.90 5.06
CA LEU A 12 2.67 -11.89 4.05
C LEU A 12 3.02 -11.36 2.66
N PHE A 13 3.47 -12.27 1.79
CA PHE A 13 3.58 -12.01 0.36
C PHE A 13 2.30 -12.53 -0.30
N THR A 14 1.45 -11.61 -0.74
CA THR A 14 0.14 -11.91 -1.34
C THR A 14 0.13 -11.41 -2.80
N PRO A 15 0.56 -12.24 -3.76
CA PRO A 15 0.64 -11.83 -5.16
C PRO A 15 -0.75 -11.67 -5.78
N ALA A 16 -0.86 -10.77 -6.75
CA ALA A 16 -2.04 -10.61 -7.57
C ALA A 16 -1.65 -10.53 -9.05
N THR A 17 -2.52 -11.00 -9.93
CA THR A 17 -2.37 -10.82 -11.38
C THR A 17 -2.80 -9.42 -11.79
N LYS A 18 -2.09 -8.83 -12.74
CA LYS A 18 -2.47 -7.56 -13.35
C LYS A 18 -3.59 -7.81 -14.34
N ALA A 19 -4.78 -7.31 -14.05
CA ALA A 19 -5.92 -7.52 -14.93
C ALA A 19 -5.85 -6.64 -16.18
N ALA A 20 -6.68 -6.94 -17.18
CA ALA A 20 -6.82 -6.09 -18.36
C ALA A 20 -7.37 -4.71 -17.98
N MET A 21 -7.14 -3.70 -18.82
CA MET A 21 -7.58 -2.33 -18.54
C MET A 21 -9.10 -2.27 -18.40
N GLY A 22 -9.59 -2.10 -17.16
CA GLY A 22 -11.02 -2.10 -16.81
C GLY A 22 -11.42 -3.15 -15.76
N ASP A 23 -10.57 -4.14 -15.49
CA ASP A 23 -10.81 -5.21 -14.51
C ASP A 23 -10.00 -5.03 -13.23
N HIS A 24 -10.37 -5.74 -12.16
CA HIS A 24 -9.66 -5.73 -10.88
C HIS A 24 -8.56 -6.78 -10.84
N ASP A 25 -7.43 -6.45 -10.21
CA ASP A 25 -6.36 -7.42 -9.92
C ASP A 25 -6.90 -8.59 -9.10
N GLU A 26 -6.55 -9.82 -9.48
CA GLU A 26 -7.00 -11.04 -8.80
C GLU A 26 -5.88 -11.57 -7.89
N ASN A 27 -6.18 -11.75 -6.60
CA ASN A 27 -5.26 -12.42 -5.68
C ASN A 27 -5.04 -13.87 -6.12
N ILE A 28 -3.79 -14.27 -6.21
CA ILE A 28 -3.38 -15.63 -6.56
C ILE A 28 -2.54 -16.24 -5.43
N ASP A 29 -2.49 -17.56 -5.38
CA ASP A 29 -1.56 -18.24 -4.49
C ASP A 29 -0.14 -18.25 -5.07
N TYR A 30 0.82 -18.64 -4.23
CA TYR A 30 2.24 -18.64 -4.59
C TYR A 30 2.55 -19.69 -5.68
N ASP A 31 1.84 -20.81 -5.70
CA ASP A 31 2.05 -21.87 -6.70
C ASP A 31 1.60 -21.39 -8.08
N THR A 32 0.47 -20.68 -8.16
CA THR A 32 0.00 -20.02 -9.38
C THR A 32 1.02 -18.98 -9.86
N LEU A 33 1.62 -18.21 -8.96
CA LEU A 33 2.70 -17.28 -9.33
C LEU A 33 3.90 -18.04 -9.91
N CYS A 34 4.31 -19.15 -9.28
CA CYS A 34 5.39 -20.01 -9.79
C CYS A 34 5.12 -20.51 -11.21
N ASP A 35 3.88 -20.88 -11.53
CA ASP A 35 3.50 -21.31 -12.87
C ASP A 35 3.59 -20.18 -13.91
N ILE A 36 3.33 -18.94 -13.50
CA ILE A 36 3.35 -17.75 -14.38
C ILE A 36 4.79 -17.27 -14.66
N VAL A 37 5.61 -17.11 -13.61
CA VAL A 37 6.95 -16.47 -13.73
C VAL A 37 8.12 -17.44 -13.58
N GLY A 38 7.85 -18.68 -13.18
CA GLY A 38 8.86 -19.67 -12.82
C GLY A 38 9.26 -19.60 -11.34
N SER A 39 9.55 -20.75 -10.72
CA SER A 39 9.79 -20.85 -9.28
C SER A 39 11.00 -20.04 -8.78
N HIS A 40 12.03 -19.88 -9.60
CA HIS A 40 13.20 -19.08 -9.25
C HIS A 40 12.82 -17.60 -9.07
N ASP A 41 12.16 -17.03 -10.08
CA ASP A 41 11.71 -15.64 -10.05
C ASP A 41 10.65 -15.39 -8.99
N ALA A 42 9.70 -16.31 -8.81
CA ALA A 42 8.70 -16.20 -7.74
C ALA A 42 9.36 -16.11 -6.36
N GLY A 43 10.44 -16.88 -6.14
CA GLY A 43 11.25 -16.82 -4.93
C GLY A 43 11.92 -15.46 -4.75
N GLU A 44 12.53 -14.92 -5.81
CA GLU A 44 13.19 -13.62 -5.76
C GLU A 44 12.20 -12.46 -5.59
N LEU A 45 11.04 -12.49 -6.24
CA LEU A 45 9.98 -11.50 -6.07
C LEU A 45 9.47 -11.49 -4.63
N ARG A 46 9.23 -12.66 -4.05
CA ARG A 46 8.82 -12.77 -2.64
C ARG A 46 9.88 -12.20 -1.71
N ARG A 47 11.15 -12.59 -1.90
CA ARG A 47 12.27 -12.10 -1.08
C ARG A 47 12.41 -10.58 -1.17
N LEU A 48 12.50 -10.03 -2.38
CA LEU A 48 12.63 -8.60 -2.62
C LEU A 48 11.44 -7.81 -2.05
N SER A 49 10.22 -8.29 -2.24
CA SER A 49 9.01 -7.61 -1.73
C SER A 49 9.02 -7.52 -0.20
N LEU A 50 9.32 -8.64 0.48
CA LEU A 50 9.36 -8.68 1.94
C LEU A 50 10.52 -7.85 2.51
N ASP A 51 11.70 -7.90 1.88
CA ASP A 51 12.87 -7.09 2.26
C ASP A 51 12.58 -5.58 2.13
N LEU A 52 12.00 -5.17 1.00
CA LEU A 52 11.61 -3.77 0.75
C LEU A 52 10.52 -3.31 1.73
N TYR A 53 9.48 -4.12 1.92
CA TYR A 53 8.41 -3.81 2.88
C TYR A 53 8.95 -3.65 4.31
N ALA A 54 9.79 -4.58 4.77
CA ALA A 54 10.36 -4.53 6.12
C ALA A 54 11.14 -3.22 6.34
N ARG A 55 12.01 -2.86 5.37
CA ARG A 55 12.77 -1.61 5.44
C ARG A 55 11.86 -0.38 5.41
N ALA A 56 10.86 -0.37 4.54
CA ALA A 56 9.92 0.75 4.42
C ALA A 56 9.09 0.92 5.69
N ARG A 57 8.61 -0.18 6.26
CA ARG A 57 7.86 -0.21 7.53
C ARG A 57 8.69 0.39 8.66
N ASP A 58 9.95 0.01 8.79
CA ASP A 58 10.82 0.51 9.86
C ASP A 58 11.09 2.03 9.71
N ILE A 59 11.27 2.50 8.47
CA ILE A 59 11.41 3.93 8.16
C ILE A 59 10.12 4.70 8.50
N ALA A 60 8.95 4.16 8.12
CA ALA A 60 7.65 4.76 8.41
C ALA A 60 7.38 4.81 9.93
N ALA A 61 7.70 3.74 10.65
CA ALA A 61 7.55 3.65 12.11
C ALA A 61 8.36 4.73 12.83
N ALA A 62 9.61 4.97 12.40
CA ALA A 62 10.46 6.04 12.94
C ALA A 62 9.88 7.45 12.73
N LYS A 63 8.89 7.59 11.85
CA LYS A 63 8.20 8.84 11.50
C LYS A 63 6.77 8.91 12.07
N GLY A 64 6.42 8.00 12.97
CA GLY A 64 5.09 7.95 13.61
C GLY A 64 3.99 7.44 12.69
N LEU A 65 4.34 6.62 11.70
CA LEU A 65 3.42 6.03 10.73
C LEU A 65 3.43 4.50 10.84
N ILE A 66 2.29 3.88 10.53
CA ILE A 66 2.18 2.44 10.33
C ILE A 66 1.99 2.19 8.83
N LEU A 67 2.91 1.46 8.21
CA LEU A 67 2.73 0.95 6.85
C LEU A 67 1.99 -0.39 6.93
N ALA A 68 0.67 -0.37 6.72
CA ALA A 68 -0.17 -1.56 6.85
C ALA A 68 0.12 -2.56 5.71
N ASP A 69 0.18 -2.07 4.48
CA ASP A 69 0.49 -2.86 3.28
C ASP A 69 0.97 -1.96 2.12
N THR A 70 1.50 -2.58 1.07
CA THR A 70 1.93 -1.90 -0.15
C THR A 70 1.92 -2.86 -1.34
N LYS A 71 1.71 -2.31 -2.54
CA LYS A 71 1.96 -2.97 -3.83
C LYS A 71 3.34 -2.56 -4.35
N PHE A 72 4.08 -3.50 -4.91
CA PHE A 72 5.26 -3.25 -5.73
C PHE A 72 5.04 -3.84 -7.12
N GLU A 73 5.53 -3.17 -8.16
CA GLU A 73 5.66 -3.77 -9.49
C GLU A 73 7.13 -4.00 -9.81
N PHE A 74 7.40 -5.16 -10.41
CA PHE A 74 8.73 -5.50 -10.88
C PHE A 74 8.71 -5.77 -12.37
N GLY A 75 9.75 -5.33 -13.06
CA GLY A 75 10.03 -5.68 -14.43
C GLY A 75 11.34 -6.48 -14.53
N ARG A 76 11.67 -6.91 -15.75
CA ARG A 76 13.00 -7.44 -16.06
C ARG A 76 13.79 -6.45 -16.89
N ASN A 77 15.03 -6.23 -16.51
CA ASN A 77 16.00 -5.54 -17.35
C ASN A 77 16.22 -6.36 -18.63
N ARG A 78 15.97 -5.77 -19.80
CA ARG A 78 16.05 -6.49 -21.09
C ARG A 78 17.48 -6.88 -21.49
N SER A 79 18.48 -6.22 -20.94
CA SER A 79 19.89 -6.46 -21.25
C SER A 79 20.54 -7.43 -20.27
N THR A 80 20.24 -7.33 -18.97
CA THR A 80 20.85 -8.17 -17.93
C THR A 80 19.97 -9.33 -17.48
N GLY A 81 18.66 -9.26 -17.71
CA GLY A 81 17.67 -10.23 -17.20
C GLY A 81 17.30 -10.01 -15.73
N GLU A 82 17.89 -9.03 -15.05
CA GLU A 82 17.70 -8.79 -13.62
C GLU A 82 16.29 -8.28 -13.31
N ILE A 83 15.73 -8.76 -12.20
CA ILE A 83 14.49 -8.23 -11.63
C ILE A 83 14.76 -6.80 -11.13
N THR A 84 13.96 -5.86 -11.62
CA THR A 84 14.10 -4.43 -11.35
C THR A 84 12.78 -3.88 -10.81
N LEU A 85 12.84 -3.10 -9.74
CA LEU A 85 11.68 -2.37 -9.21
C LEU A 85 11.22 -1.34 -10.25
N GLY A 86 9.93 -1.31 -10.53
CA GLY A 86 9.29 -0.34 -11.42
C GLY A 86 8.10 0.34 -10.75
N ASP A 87 7.33 1.06 -11.56
CA ASP A 87 6.15 1.83 -11.13
C ASP A 87 6.44 2.86 -10.00
N GLU A 88 5.40 3.45 -9.43
CA GLU A 88 5.49 4.15 -8.16
C GLU A 88 5.71 3.18 -6.99
N VAL A 89 6.29 3.69 -5.90
CA VAL A 89 6.75 2.88 -4.77
C VAL A 89 6.46 3.63 -3.48
N LEU A 90 5.74 2.98 -2.55
CA LEU A 90 5.51 3.48 -1.18
C LEU A 90 4.76 4.81 -1.10
N THR A 91 3.92 5.10 -2.09
CA THR A 91 3.10 6.32 -2.18
C THR A 91 1.77 6.14 -1.45
N SER A 92 1.03 7.24 -1.24
CA SER A 92 -0.38 7.18 -0.79
C SER A 92 -1.30 6.41 -1.76
N ASP A 93 -0.87 6.12 -2.99
CA ASP A 93 -1.71 5.43 -3.98
C ASP A 93 -1.45 3.92 -3.99
N SER A 94 -0.20 3.54 -3.75
CA SER A 94 0.29 2.17 -3.76
C SER A 94 0.36 1.52 -2.38
N SER A 95 0.15 2.28 -1.31
CA SER A 95 0.31 1.81 0.08
C SER A 95 -0.77 2.34 1.01
N ARG A 96 -1.04 1.56 2.07
CA ARG A 96 -1.85 2.01 3.20
C ARG A 96 -1.00 2.47 4.36
N TYR A 97 -1.11 3.75 4.70
CA TYR A 97 -0.44 4.35 5.84
C TYR A 97 -1.46 4.78 6.90
N TRP A 98 -1.24 4.38 8.15
CA TRP A 98 -2.04 4.84 9.30
C TRP A 98 -1.21 5.70 10.24
N ASP A 99 -1.89 6.57 11.00
CA ASP A 99 -1.24 7.35 12.04
C ASP A 99 -1.04 6.50 13.29
N ALA A 100 0.21 6.36 13.75
CA ALA A 100 0.52 5.48 14.87
C ALA A 100 -0.12 5.94 16.19
N GLN A 101 -0.33 7.26 16.36
CA GLN A 101 -0.98 7.80 17.56
C GLN A 101 -2.47 7.48 17.55
N LEU A 102 -3.16 7.66 16.42
CA LEU A 102 -4.57 7.30 16.29
C LEU A 102 -4.78 5.80 16.44
N TYR A 103 -3.93 4.99 15.80
CA TYR A 103 -3.97 3.54 15.92
C TYR A 103 -3.87 3.08 17.38
N SER A 104 -2.92 3.66 18.12
CA SER A 104 -2.72 3.35 19.55
C SER A 104 -3.84 3.88 20.44
N ALA A 105 -4.47 5.00 20.09
CA ALA A 105 -5.60 5.56 20.85
C ALA A 105 -6.87 4.70 20.69
N GLY A 106 -6.98 3.97 19.59
CA GLY A 106 -8.14 3.12 19.29
C GLY A 106 -9.37 3.92 18.84
N GLY A 107 -10.54 3.30 18.92
CA GLY A 107 -11.81 3.89 18.48
C GLY A 107 -12.07 3.74 16.97
N ILE A 108 -13.13 4.40 16.50
CA ILE A 108 -13.65 4.26 15.13
C ILE A 108 -12.68 4.77 14.05
N ASN A 109 -11.86 5.76 14.40
CA ASN A 109 -10.92 6.41 13.49
C ASN A 109 -9.48 5.86 13.58
N ARG A 110 -9.28 4.74 14.28
CA ARG A 110 -7.93 4.20 14.53
C ARG A 110 -7.19 3.76 13.27
N LEU A 111 -7.93 3.49 12.18
CA LEU A 111 -7.42 3.08 10.87
C LEU A 111 -7.55 4.21 9.83
N ASP A 112 -7.77 5.45 10.27
CA ASP A 112 -7.86 6.61 9.38
C ASP A 112 -6.57 6.73 8.55
N SER A 113 -6.73 6.52 7.25
CA SER A 113 -5.59 6.38 6.35
C SER A 113 -5.10 7.72 5.80
N PHE A 114 -3.87 7.71 5.29
CA PHE A 114 -3.28 8.81 4.53
C PHE A 114 -3.42 8.65 3.00
N ASP A 115 -4.27 7.72 2.57
CA ASP A 115 -4.39 7.27 1.18
C ASP A 115 -5.81 7.48 0.60
N LYS A 116 -6.07 6.87 -0.56
CA LYS A 116 -7.36 6.87 -1.27
C LYS A 116 -8.53 6.26 -0.49
N GLN A 117 -8.32 5.65 0.67
CA GLN A 117 -9.36 4.92 1.40
C GLN A 117 -10.51 5.83 1.81
N LEU A 118 -10.24 7.10 2.12
CA LEU A 118 -11.28 8.10 2.38
C LEU A 118 -12.24 8.25 1.17
N VAL A 119 -11.68 8.37 -0.03
CA VAL A 119 -12.46 8.50 -1.28
C VAL A 119 -13.15 7.18 -1.62
N ARG A 120 -12.49 6.04 -1.42
CA ARG A 120 -13.07 4.70 -1.64
C ARG A 120 -14.28 4.44 -0.74
N ASN A 121 -14.16 4.76 0.55
CA ASN A 121 -15.26 4.62 1.51
C ASN A 121 -16.43 5.51 1.10
N TRP A 122 -16.17 6.78 0.77
CA TRP A 122 -17.22 7.69 0.34
C TRP A 122 -17.90 7.21 -0.95
N LEU A 123 -17.15 6.76 -1.96
CA LEU A 123 -17.73 6.22 -3.19
C LEU A 123 -18.56 4.95 -2.92
N SER A 124 -18.08 4.05 -2.05
CA SER A 124 -18.83 2.85 -1.66
C SER A 124 -20.18 3.16 -1.01
N ASP A 125 -20.28 4.30 -0.32
CA ASP A 125 -21.51 4.73 0.36
C ASP A 125 -22.44 5.56 -0.54
N ASN A 126 -21.92 6.15 -1.62
CA ASN A 126 -22.62 7.17 -2.42
C ASN A 126 -22.73 6.83 -3.92
N TRP A 127 -22.16 5.71 -4.37
CA TRP A 127 -22.20 5.26 -5.76
C TRP A 127 -22.34 3.74 -5.81
N ASP A 128 -23.22 3.25 -6.70
CA ASP A 128 -23.47 1.83 -6.91
C ASP A 128 -22.41 1.14 -7.80
N GLY A 129 -21.43 1.90 -8.28
CA GLY A 129 -20.37 1.42 -9.16
C GLY A 129 -20.78 1.37 -10.64
N GLU A 130 -21.97 1.85 -11.00
CA GLU A 130 -22.45 1.88 -12.37
C GLU A 130 -22.51 3.30 -12.95
N GLY A 131 -22.10 3.46 -14.21
CA GLY A 131 -22.16 4.73 -14.93
C GLY A 131 -21.04 5.71 -14.57
N GLU A 132 -21.34 7.01 -14.63
CA GLU A 132 -20.39 8.06 -14.27
C GLU A 132 -20.40 8.27 -12.75
N PRO A 133 -19.25 8.18 -12.05
CA PRO A 133 -19.21 8.40 -10.61
C PRO A 133 -19.60 9.84 -10.27
N PRO A 134 -20.26 10.07 -9.12
CA PRO A 134 -20.65 11.41 -8.69
C PRO A 134 -19.42 12.30 -8.46
N GLU A 135 -19.60 13.61 -8.64
CA GLU A 135 -18.58 14.59 -8.27
C GLU A 135 -18.31 14.52 -6.76
N LEU A 136 -17.02 14.45 -6.39
CA LEU A 136 -16.62 14.39 -4.99
C LEU A 136 -16.89 15.72 -4.30
N PRO A 137 -17.47 15.72 -3.08
CA PRO A 137 -17.62 16.92 -2.28
C PRO A 137 -16.28 17.64 -2.08
N HIS A 138 -16.28 18.97 -2.17
CA HIS A 138 -15.05 19.77 -2.10
C HIS A 138 -14.28 19.55 -0.79
N ASP A 139 -14.98 19.44 0.33
CA ASP A 139 -14.40 19.17 1.65
C ASP A 139 -13.74 17.78 1.72
N LEU A 140 -14.31 16.78 1.04
CA LEU A 140 -13.70 15.46 0.90
C LEU A 140 -12.39 15.55 0.11
N VAL A 141 -12.36 16.31 -0.98
CA VAL A 141 -11.17 16.53 -1.80
C VAL A 141 -10.08 17.26 -1.02
N GLU A 142 -10.44 18.34 -0.33
CA GLU A 142 -9.51 19.09 0.53
C GLU A 142 -8.96 18.20 1.66
N HIS A 143 -9.80 17.39 2.27
CA HIS A 143 -9.38 16.46 3.31
C HIS A 143 -8.40 15.43 2.74
N ALA A 144 -8.74 14.76 1.63
CA ALA A 144 -7.83 13.81 0.97
C ALA A 144 -6.49 14.47 0.63
N LEU A 145 -6.49 15.67 0.04
CA LEU A 145 -5.27 16.41 -0.28
C LEU A 145 -4.43 16.70 0.97
N SER A 146 -5.07 17.13 2.07
CA SER A 146 -4.37 17.41 3.33
C SER A 146 -3.66 16.17 3.90
N ARG A 147 -4.28 14.99 3.75
CA ARG A 147 -3.70 13.71 4.17
C ARG A 147 -2.48 13.34 3.34
N TYR A 148 -2.54 13.49 2.02
CA TYR A 148 -1.39 13.28 1.12
C TYR A 148 -0.23 14.22 1.47
N GLN A 149 -0.51 15.50 1.70
CA GLN A 149 0.49 16.49 2.08
C GLN A 149 1.10 16.18 3.45
N GLU A 150 0.31 15.70 4.40
CA GLU A 150 0.81 15.29 5.71
C GLU A 150 1.75 14.09 5.62
N LEU A 151 1.36 13.03 4.88
CA LEU A 151 2.22 11.87 4.67
C LEU A 151 3.54 12.29 4.02
N SER A 152 3.47 13.07 2.95
CA SER A 152 4.66 13.57 2.23
C SER A 152 5.60 14.34 3.16
N ARG A 153 5.06 15.27 3.98
CA ARG A 153 5.85 16.01 4.98
C ARG A 153 6.51 15.08 6.01
N LYS A 154 5.77 14.12 6.57
CA LYS A 154 6.32 13.15 7.54
C LYS A 154 7.44 12.32 6.91
N MET A 155 7.23 11.79 5.70
CA MET A 155 8.19 10.96 4.98
C MET A 155 9.45 11.72 4.55
N MET A 156 9.32 12.99 4.14
CA MET A 156 10.46 13.81 3.73
C MET A 156 11.21 14.49 4.87
N ALA A 157 10.64 14.53 6.08
CA ALA A 157 11.32 15.12 7.23
C ALA A 157 12.67 14.43 7.49
N VAL A 158 13.74 15.22 7.62
CA VAL A 158 15.07 14.68 7.96
C VAL A 158 15.05 14.21 9.40
N THR A 159 15.19 12.91 9.62
CA THR A 159 15.37 12.36 10.96
C THR A 159 16.76 12.75 11.44
N THR A 160 16.86 13.79 12.27
CA THR A 160 18.14 14.11 12.94
C THR A 160 18.36 13.04 14.01
N SER A 161 19.41 12.23 13.84
CA SER A 161 19.88 11.36 14.92
C SER A 161 20.13 12.22 16.16
N LYS A 162 19.45 11.93 17.27
CA LYS A 162 19.95 12.36 18.56
C LYS A 162 21.07 11.40 18.92
N ASP A 163 22.30 11.88 18.79
CA ASP A 163 23.50 11.26 19.35
C ASP A 163 23.36 11.02 20.86
#